data_AF-A0A6G2JCZ4-F1
#
_entry.id   AF-A0A6G2JCZ4-F1
#
_cell.length_a   1.000
_cell.length_b   1.000
_cell.length_c   1.000
_cell.angle_alpha   90.00
_cell.angle_beta   90.00
_cell.angle_gamma   90.00
#
_symmetry.space_group_name_H-M   'P 1'
#
loop_
_entity.id
_entity.type
_entity.pdbx_description
1 polymer ?
#
loop_
_entity_poly.entity_id
_entity_poly.type
_entity_poly.pdbx_seq_one_letter_code
_entity_poly.pdbx_strand_id
1 'polypeptide(L)'
;MATAAGTQRSSNGQKSKGRRAHRSYLSYIDKSREYYAAHGYPQPYQWAYSHEVAFTPLPKPLSECTVGLVTTSFFEKGREPAGVPVSRPKQPYAARCDDALDGLYNSDLFWDKDNTHTDDLDTYLPINRLREFEAEGRIGALSERFYGIPTDYSHRRTQRNDSPRIEEWMREDGVDVAFLVPL
;
A
#
# COMPACT_ATOMS: atom_id res chain seq x y z
N MET A 1 50.16 67.02 9.43
CA MET A 1 50.58 65.78 8.74
C MET A 1 50.17 64.59 9.58
N ALA A 2 49.59 63.57 8.94
CA ALA A 2 49.26 62.21 9.39
C ALA A 2 47.77 61.89 9.44
N THR A 3 47.36 61.23 8.35
CA THR A 3 46.12 60.51 8.02
C THR A 3 45.89 59.32 8.97
N ALA A 4 44.63 58.98 9.24
CA ALA A 4 44.26 57.62 9.66
C ALA A 4 42.88 57.25 9.09
N ALA A 5 42.89 56.21 8.26
CA ALA A 5 41.75 55.60 7.62
C ALA A 5 40.85 54.86 8.63
N GLY A 6 39.53 54.99 8.46
CA GLY A 6 38.51 54.28 9.23
C GLY A 6 37.62 53.43 8.32
N THR A 7 38.14 52.26 7.96
CA THR A 7 37.48 51.00 7.58
C THR A 7 35.96 51.01 7.35
N GLN A 8 35.56 50.80 6.09
CA GLN A 8 34.23 50.29 5.72
C GLN A 8 34.00 48.92 6.38
N ARG A 9 33.01 48.82 7.28
CA ARG A 9 32.45 47.51 7.68
C ARG A 9 31.35 47.11 6.71
N SER A 10 31.68 46.13 5.88
CA SER A 10 30.78 45.31 5.07
C SER A 10 29.60 44.80 5.89
N SER A 11 28.38 45.12 5.45
CA SER A 11 27.14 44.51 5.93
C SER A 11 26.81 43.28 5.07
N ASN A 12 27.21 42.10 5.53
CA ASN A 12 26.62 40.82 5.11
C ASN A 12 26.05 40.18 6.38
N GLY A 13 24.74 39.92 6.51
CA GLY A 13 23.96 39.04 5.64
C GLY A 13 24.10 37.62 6.21
N GLN A 14 23.26 37.20 7.16
CA GLN A 14 22.02 36.49 6.87
C GLN A 14 21.05 36.65 8.05
N LYS A 15 19.93 37.34 7.83
CA LYS A 15 18.79 37.31 8.75
C LYS A 15 18.25 35.88 8.78
N SER A 16 18.19 35.28 9.97
CA SER A 16 17.47 34.02 10.17
C SER A 16 16.03 34.21 9.67
N LYS A 17 15.57 33.36 8.76
CA LYS A 17 14.17 33.35 8.33
C LYS A 17 13.33 33.11 9.61
N GLY A 18 12.49 34.08 9.93
CA GLY A 18 12.05 34.37 11.29
C GLY A 18 11.29 33.25 12.01
N ARG A 19 11.52 33.17 13.33
CA ARG A 19 10.62 32.51 14.28
C ARG A 19 9.24 33.16 14.15
N ARG A 20 8.24 32.40 13.71
CA ARG A 20 6.85 32.89 13.61
C ARG A 20 6.17 32.83 14.98
N ALA A 21 5.39 33.85 15.30
CA ALA A 21 4.63 33.94 16.57
C ALA A 21 3.31 33.14 16.55
N HIS A 22 2.93 32.58 15.41
CA HIS A 22 1.71 31.80 15.21
C HIS A 22 2.01 30.55 14.38
N ARG A 23 1.12 29.54 14.43
CA ARG A 23 1.25 28.32 13.63
C ARG A 23 1.16 28.66 12.14
N SER A 24 2.09 28.13 11.36
CA SER A 24 2.07 28.20 9.89
C SER A 24 1.94 26.81 9.28
N TYR A 25 1.45 26.73 8.05
CA TYR A 25 1.47 25.48 7.31
C TYR A 25 2.90 25.06 6.96
N LEU A 26 3.16 23.76 7.05
CA LEU A 26 4.38 23.11 6.58
C LEU A 26 4.01 22.26 5.38
N SER A 27 4.73 22.42 4.26
CA SER A 27 4.61 21.51 3.12
C SER A 27 5.19 20.16 3.54
N TYR A 28 4.32 19.21 3.89
CA TYR A 28 4.73 17.85 4.27
C TYR A 28 5.53 17.19 3.15
N ILE A 29 5.14 17.40 1.88
CA ILE A 29 5.84 16.86 0.71
C ILE A 29 7.27 17.39 0.65
N ASP A 30 7.47 18.70 0.72
CA ASP A 30 8.82 19.26 0.64
C ASP A 30 9.67 18.87 1.85
N LYS A 31 9.07 18.84 3.06
CA LYS A 31 9.75 18.40 4.28
C LYS A 31 10.20 16.95 4.20
N SER A 32 9.37 16.07 3.67
CA SER A 32 9.73 14.67 3.46
C SER A 32 10.85 14.53 2.42
N ARG A 33 10.83 15.31 1.32
CA ARG A 33 11.94 15.32 0.34
C ARG A 33 13.25 15.74 0.98
N GLU A 34 13.26 16.86 1.69
CA GLU A 34 14.43 17.38 2.41
C GLU A 34 14.97 16.33 3.40
N TYR A 35 14.07 15.70 4.16
CA TYR A 35 14.41 14.66 5.13
C TYR A 35 15.11 13.47 4.47
N TYR A 36 14.51 12.88 3.43
CA TYR A 36 15.13 11.72 2.75
C TYR A 36 16.40 12.10 1.99
N ALA A 37 16.47 13.29 1.37
CA ALA A 37 17.69 13.75 0.71
C ALA A 37 18.87 13.88 1.70
N ALA A 38 18.60 14.27 2.94
CA ALA A 38 19.62 14.37 3.99
C ALA A 38 20.24 13.01 4.39
N HIS A 39 19.60 11.88 4.07
CA HIS A 39 20.13 10.54 4.34
C HIS A 39 21.18 10.07 3.30
N GLY A 40 21.52 10.92 2.32
CA GLY A 40 22.56 10.61 1.33
C GLY A 40 22.08 9.74 0.16
N TYR A 41 20.76 9.56 -0.01
CA TYR A 41 20.23 8.90 -1.19
C TYR A 41 20.48 9.75 -2.45
N PRO A 42 20.88 9.13 -3.58
CA PRO A 42 21.19 9.86 -4.81
C PRO A 42 19.97 10.53 -5.46
N GLN A 43 18.76 10.09 -5.09
CA GLN A 43 17.50 10.67 -5.54
C GLN A 43 16.61 10.93 -4.32
N PRO A 44 15.96 12.12 -4.24
CA PRO A 44 14.95 12.38 -3.21
C PRO A 44 13.80 11.38 -3.29
N TYR A 45 13.07 11.22 -2.18
CA TYR A 45 11.85 10.40 -2.16
C TYR A 45 10.87 10.84 -3.25
N GLN A 46 10.40 9.87 -4.04
CA GLN A 46 9.40 10.07 -5.08
C GLN A 46 8.11 9.40 -4.62
N TRP A 47 7.03 10.17 -4.61
CA TRP A 47 5.69 9.63 -4.41
C TRP A 47 5.25 8.87 -5.65
N ALA A 48 4.42 7.84 -5.46
CA ALA A 48 3.71 7.23 -6.57
C ALA A 48 2.93 8.31 -7.33
N TYR A 49 3.07 8.33 -8.65
CA TYR A 49 2.39 9.28 -9.53
C TYR A 49 1.80 8.51 -10.70
N SER A 50 0.47 8.45 -10.74
CA SER A 50 -0.29 7.80 -11.79
C SER A 50 -1.26 8.83 -12.36
N HIS A 51 -0.83 9.57 -13.39
CA HIS A 51 -1.66 10.59 -14.05
C HIS A 51 -2.74 9.98 -14.93
N GLU A 52 -2.48 8.78 -15.44
CA GLU A 52 -3.43 7.98 -16.20
C GLU A 52 -3.79 6.75 -15.37
N VAL A 53 -5.09 6.59 -15.09
CA VAL A 53 -5.64 5.35 -14.53
C VAL A 53 -6.63 4.84 -15.55
N ALA A 54 -6.35 3.69 -16.14
CA ALA A 54 -7.28 3.04 -17.03
C ALA A 54 -8.46 2.52 -16.19
N PHE A 55 -9.56 3.27 -16.17
CA PHE A 55 -10.84 2.72 -15.76
C PHE A 55 -11.27 1.72 -16.83
N THR A 56 -10.94 0.45 -16.61
CA THR A 56 -11.28 -0.63 -17.51
C THR A 56 -12.72 -1.08 -17.23
N PRO A 57 -13.64 -0.99 -18.21
CA PRO A 57 -14.98 -1.54 -18.04
C PRO A 57 -14.91 -3.07 -17.91
N LEU A 58 -15.90 -3.66 -17.23
CA LEU A 58 -15.99 -5.11 -17.14
C LEU A 58 -16.14 -5.72 -18.54
N PRO A 59 -15.40 -6.81 -18.85
CA PRO A 59 -15.44 -7.43 -20.18
C PRO A 59 -16.75 -8.20 -20.45
N LYS A 60 -17.51 -8.52 -19.39
CA LYS A 60 -18.77 -9.26 -19.40
C LYS A 60 -19.62 -8.84 -18.18
N PRO A 61 -20.91 -9.21 -18.10
CA PRO A 61 -21.73 -8.95 -16.92
C PRO A 61 -21.09 -9.50 -15.64
N LEU A 62 -21.24 -8.80 -14.52
CA LEU A 62 -20.65 -9.21 -13.23
C LEU A 62 -21.07 -10.64 -12.83
N SER A 63 -22.32 -11.01 -13.12
CA SER A 63 -22.87 -12.36 -12.91
C SER A 63 -22.17 -13.47 -13.70
N GLU A 64 -21.29 -13.12 -14.63
CA GLU A 64 -20.46 -14.05 -15.40
C GLU A 64 -18.97 -13.92 -15.05
N CYS A 65 -18.59 -12.97 -14.19
CA CYS A 65 -17.20 -12.71 -13.80
C CYS A 65 -16.74 -13.61 -12.65
N THR A 66 -15.50 -14.09 -12.76
CA THR A 66 -14.72 -14.60 -11.65
C THR A 66 -14.13 -13.43 -10.88
N VAL A 67 -14.45 -13.34 -9.58
CA VAL A 67 -14.00 -12.28 -8.68
C VAL A 67 -12.78 -12.75 -7.89
N GLY A 68 -11.69 -12.01 -7.94
CA GLY A 68 -10.50 -12.21 -7.10
C GLY A 68 -10.48 -11.28 -5.88
N LEU A 69 -9.77 -11.70 -4.82
CA LEU A 69 -9.54 -10.90 -3.62
C LEU A 69 -8.04 -10.60 -3.46
N VAL A 70 -7.70 -9.34 -3.17
CA VAL A 70 -6.35 -8.92 -2.78
C VAL A 70 -6.39 -8.32 -1.39
N THR A 71 -5.50 -8.75 -0.49
CA THR A 71 -5.42 -8.25 0.89
C THR A 71 -3.99 -7.86 1.29
N THR A 72 -3.85 -7.00 2.29
CA THR A 72 -2.58 -6.67 2.95
C THR A 72 -2.31 -7.50 4.21
N SER A 73 -3.29 -8.30 4.65
CA SER A 73 -3.17 -9.24 5.76
C SER A 73 -2.36 -10.48 5.36
N PHE A 74 -1.75 -11.16 6.33
CA PHE A 74 -0.88 -12.32 6.11
C PHE A 74 -1.25 -13.46 7.04
N PHE A 75 -0.82 -14.69 6.74
CA PHE A 75 -0.95 -15.77 7.71
C PHE A 75 -0.08 -15.53 8.94
N GLU A 76 -0.51 -16.06 10.09
CA GLU A 76 0.31 -16.04 11.29
C GLU A 76 1.58 -16.89 11.08
N LYS A 77 2.69 -16.45 11.66
CA LYS A 77 3.98 -17.13 11.53
C LYS A 77 3.89 -18.57 12.03
N GLY A 78 4.22 -19.53 11.16
CA GLY A 78 4.14 -20.96 11.43
C GLY A 78 2.78 -21.59 11.10
N ARG A 79 1.82 -20.81 10.60
CA ARG A 79 0.50 -21.26 10.14
C ARG A 79 0.28 -21.02 8.63
N GLU A 80 1.33 -20.64 7.91
CA GLU A 80 1.26 -20.45 6.47
C GLU A 80 0.93 -21.79 5.76
N PRO A 81 -0.03 -21.81 4.82
CA PRO A 81 -0.27 -23.00 4.02
C PRO A 81 0.88 -23.27 3.04
N ALA A 82 0.89 -24.46 2.45
CA ALA A 82 1.94 -24.86 1.51
C ALA A 82 2.03 -23.86 0.34
N GLY A 83 3.24 -23.39 0.05
CA GLY A 83 3.51 -22.43 -1.02
C GLY A 83 3.45 -20.95 -0.59
N VAL A 84 2.98 -20.64 0.62
CA VAL A 84 3.04 -19.27 1.17
C VAL A 84 4.42 -19.03 1.82
N PRO A 85 5.09 -17.90 1.54
CA PRO A 85 6.39 -17.59 2.13
C PRO A 85 6.35 -17.43 3.66
N VAL A 86 7.15 -18.23 4.36
CA VAL A 86 7.27 -18.24 5.84
C VAL A 86 8.32 -17.26 6.39
N SER A 87 9.17 -16.71 5.51
CA SER A 87 10.32 -15.90 5.91
C SER A 87 10.09 -14.41 5.68
N ARG A 88 10.72 -13.58 6.52
CA ARG A 88 10.81 -12.14 6.28
C ARG A 88 11.85 -11.83 5.18
N PRO A 89 11.68 -10.76 4.40
CA PRO A 89 10.56 -9.81 4.42
C PRO A 89 9.27 -10.42 3.86
N LYS A 90 8.10 -9.87 4.23
CA LYS A 90 6.81 -10.25 3.61
C LYS A 90 6.94 -10.13 2.09
N GLN A 91 6.44 -11.14 1.38
CA GLN A 91 6.43 -11.25 -0.08
C GLN A 91 4.99 -11.47 -0.57
N PRO A 92 4.68 -11.13 -1.83
CA PRO A 92 3.39 -11.51 -2.41
C PRO A 92 3.14 -13.01 -2.28
N TYR A 93 1.89 -13.39 -2.06
CA TYR A 93 1.50 -14.79 -1.97
C TYR A 93 0.13 -15.02 -2.59
N ALA A 94 -0.15 -16.29 -2.93
CA ALA A 94 -1.48 -16.77 -3.28
C ALA A 94 -1.80 -17.97 -2.37
N ALA A 95 -3.02 -18.04 -1.85
CA ALA A 95 -3.48 -19.13 -0.99
C ALA A 95 -4.95 -19.43 -1.28
N ARG A 96 -5.43 -20.63 -0.92
CA ARG A 96 -6.85 -20.97 -1.13
C ARG A 96 -7.70 -20.10 -0.22
N CYS A 97 -8.87 -19.69 -0.69
CA CYS A 97 -9.85 -19.00 0.16
C CYS A 97 -10.19 -19.81 1.42
N ASP A 98 -10.25 -21.14 1.32
CA ASP A 98 -10.51 -22.02 2.47
C ASP A 98 -9.43 -21.97 3.55
N ASP A 99 -8.17 -21.72 3.17
CA ASP A 99 -7.05 -21.69 4.13
C ASP A 99 -7.18 -20.47 5.08
N ALA A 100 -7.92 -19.44 4.68
CA ALA A 100 -8.05 -18.18 5.42
C ALA A 100 -9.32 -18.07 6.28
N LEU A 101 -10.18 -19.10 6.32
CA LEU A 101 -11.47 -19.04 7.03
C LEU A 101 -11.35 -18.81 8.54
N ASP A 102 -10.23 -19.23 9.14
CA ASP A 102 -9.92 -18.99 10.55
C ASP A 102 -9.31 -17.60 10.84
N GLY A 103 -9.20 -16.75 9.81
CA GLY A 103 -8.61 -15.41 9.93
C GLY A 103 -7.17 -15.33 9.44
N LEU A 104 -6.71 -14.08 9.24
CA LEU A 104 -5.33 -13.75 8.94
C LEU A 104 -4.73 -12.86 10.05
N TYR A 105 -3.43 -12.96 10.21
CA TYR A 105 -2.63 -12.07 11.03
C TYR A 105 -2.57 -10.67 10.44
N ASN A 106 -3.01 -9.69 11.24
CA ASN A 106 -3.06 -8.28 10.87
C ASN A 106 -2.65 -7.32 12.01
N SER A 107 -2.15 -7.85 13.13
CA SER A 107 -1.85 -7.03 14.31
C SER A 107 -0.71 -6.03 14.07
N ASP A 108 0.18 -6.32 13.11
CA ASP A 108 1.26 -5.43 12.67
C ASP A 108 0.84 -4.39 11.62
N LEU A 109 -0.44 -4.40 11.20
CA LEU A 109 -1.03 -3.42 10.30
C LEU A 109 -1.64 -2.23 11.06
N PHE A 110 -1.91 -1.16 10.33
CA PHE A 110 -2.34 0.14 10.85
C PHE A 110 -3.81 0.42 10.50
N TRP A 111 -4.70 -0.16 11.29
CA TRP A 111 -6.14 0.10 11.28
C TRP A 111 -6.59 0.66 12.63
N ASP A 112 -7.80 1.21 12.71
CA ASP A 112 -8.34 1.82 13.93
C ASP A 112 -8.74 0.73 14.95
N LYS A 113 -7.83 0.44 15.89
CA LYS A 113 -8.02 -0.61 16.91
C LYS A 113 -8.93 -0.21 18.06
N ASP A 114 -9.32 1.06 18.15
CA ASP A 114 -10.18 1.57 19.22
C ASP A 114 -11.66 1.55 18.81
N ASN A 115 -11.95 1.80 17.53
CA ASN A 115 -13.33 1.92 17.02
C ASN A 115 -13.80 0.71 16.19
N THR A 116 -12.91 -0.21 15.81
CA THR A 116 -13.28 -1.44 15.11
C THR A 116 -12.47 -2.63 15.59
N HIS A 117 -12.78 -3.82 15.07
CA HIS A 117 -12.03 -5.06 15.27
C HIS A 117 -11.92 -5.84 13.96
N THR A 118 -11.14 -6.92 13.95
CA THR A 118 -11.00 -7.84 12.82
C THR A 118 -11.45 -9.26 13.17
N ASP A 119 -12.29 -9.41 14.20
CA ASP A 119 -12.84 -10.70 14.62
C ASP A 119 -13.77 -11.32 13.56
N ASP A 120 -14.36 -10.50 12.69
CA ASP A 120 -15.10 -10.96 11.52
C ASP A 120 -14.22 -10.89 10.28
N LEU A 121 -13.92 -12.06 9.70
CA LEU A 121 -13.11 -12.19 8.49
C LEU A 121 -13.68 -11.35 7.33
N ASP A 122 -15.01 -11.31 7.19
CA ASP A 122 -15.63 -10.68 6.04
C ASP A 122 -15.48 -9.15 6.04
N THR A 123 -15.03 -8.55 7.15
CA THR A 123 -14.72 -7.12 7.23
C THR A 123 -13.43 -6.74 6.50
N TYR A 124 -12.53 -7.71 6.26
CA TYR A 124 -11.22 -7.45 5.64
C TYR A 124 -10.75 -8.50 4.62
N LEU A 125 -11.51 -9.57 4.46
CA LEU A 125 -11.36 -10.56 3.40
C LEU A 125 -12.74 -11.23 3.16
N PRO A 126 -13.64 -10.61 2.38
CA PRO A 126 -15.07 -10.98 2.28
C PRO A 126 -15.35 -12.27 1.49
N ILE A 127 -14.72 -13.38 1.91
CA ILE A 127 -14.84 -14.69 1.28
C ILE A 127 -16.27 -15.22 1.40
N ASN A 128 -16.88 -15.16 2.58
CA ASN A 128 -18.20 -15.76 2.74
C ASN A 128 -19.26 -14.90 2.05
N ARG A 129 -19.15 -13.56 2.11
CA ARG A 129 -20.05 -12.66 1.35
C ARG A 129 -19.96 -12.90 -0.17
N LEU A 130 -18.76 -13.11 -0.72
CA LEU A 130 -18.63 -13.38 -2.15
C LEU A 130 -19.15 -14.78 -2.53
N ARG A 131 -19.01 -15.78 -1.66
CA ARG A 131 -19.64 -17.10 -1.85
C ARG A 131 -21.17 -17.04 -1.85
N GLU A 132 -21.75 -16.22 -0.97
CA GLU A 132 -23.19 -15.96 -0.99
C GLU A 132 -23.61 -15.31 -2.32
N PHE A 133 -22.84 -14.32 -2.80
CA PHE A 133 -23.12 -13.67 -4.09
C PHE A 133 -22.97 -14.60 -5.30
N GLU A 134 -22.05 -15.56 -5.24
CA GLU A 134 -21.93 -16.62 -6.24
C GLU A 134 -23.17 -17.53 -6.22
N ALA A 135 -23.60 -17.97 -5.03
CA ALA A 135 -24.80 -18.80 -4.87
C ALA A 135 -26.09 -18.08 -5.32
N GLU A 136 -26.16 -16.76 -5.16
CA GLU A 136 -27.25 -15.90 -5.63
C GLU A 136 -27.16 -15.55 -7.13
N GLY A 137 -26.08 -15.93 -7.82
CA GLY A 137 -25.85 -15.59 -9.23
C GLY A 137 -25.52 -14.12 -9.49
N ARG A 138 -25.13 -13.37 -8.46
CA ARG A 138 -24.71 -11.95 -8.57
C ARG A 138 -23.31 -11.82 -9.15
N ILE A 139 -22.45 -12.81 -8.90
CA ILE A 139 -21.14 -13.00 -9.54
C ILE A 139 -21.10 -14.37 -10.21
N GLY A 140 -20.20 -14.56 -11.17
CA GLY A 140 -20.04 -15.85 -11.84
C GLY A 140 -19.36 -16.88 -10.95
N ALA A 141 -18.26 -16.47 -10.29
CA ALA A 141 -17.55 -17.30 -9.32
C ALA A 141 -16.70 -16.43 -8.38
N LEU A 142 -16.41 -16.92 -7.18
CA LEU A 142 -15.24 -16.49 -6.41
C LEU A 142 -14.00 -17.28 -6.89
N SER A 143 -12.87 -16.59 -7.10
CA SER A 143 -11.59 -17.26 -7.38
C SER A 143 -11.22 -18.26 -6.27
N GLU A 144 -10.70 -19.42 -6.64
CA GLU A 144 -10.26 -20.44 -5.68
C GLU A 144 -9.14 -19.90 -4.76
N ARG A 145 -8.27 -19.05 -5.31
CA ARG A 145 -7.21 -18.37 -4.57
C ARG A 145 -7.55 -16.91 -4.28
N PHE A 146 -7.08 -16.43 -3.13
CA PHE A 146 -6.91 -15.01 -2.86
C PHE A 146 -5.42 -14.66 -2.86
N TYR A 147 -5.12 -13.36 -2.94
CA TYR A 147 -3.76 -12.88 -3.11
C TYR A 147 -3.37 -11.90 -2.02
N GLY A 148 -2.22 -12.12 -1.39
CA GLY A 148 -1.67 -11.21 -0.40
C GLY A 148 -0.58 -10.33 -0.99
N ILE A 149 -0.59 -9.04 -0.64
CA ILE A 149 0.45 -8.08 -1.02
C ILE A 149 1.06 -7.41 0.22
N PRO A 150 2.39 -7.28 0.32
CA PRO A 150 3.01 -6.61 1.46
C PRO A 150 2.63 -5.13 1.53
N THR A 151 2.40 -4.63 2.75
CA THR A 151 2.39 -3.19 3.01
C THR A 151 3.84 -2.69 2.98
N ASP A 152 4.21 -1.99 1.89
CA ASP A 152 5.56 -1.48 1.66
C ASP A 152 5.50 -0.01 1.20
N TYR A 153 6.48 0.80 1.61
CA TYR A 153 6.60 2.21 1.22
C TYR A 153 7.30 2.39 -0.15
N SER A 154 7.76 1.31 -0.76
CA SER A 154 8.45 1.29 -2.05
C SER A 154 7.47 1.08 -3.21
N HIS A 155 6.91 2.17 -3.74
CA HIS A 155 6.06 2.12 -4.94
C HIS A 155 6.74 1.42 -6.13
N ARG A 156 8.08 1.52 -6.23
CA ARG A 156 8.88 0.84 -7.25
C ARG A 156 8.83 -0.68 -7.07
N ARG A 157 8.93 -1.19 -5.85
CA ARG A 157 8.82 -2.63 -5.56
C ARG A 157 7.42 -3.11 -5.89
N THR A 158 6.40 -2.39 -5.45
CA THR A 158 4.99 -2.70 -5.75
C THR A 158 4.78 -2.80 -7.26
N GLN A 159 5.16 -1.77 -8.03
CA GLN A 159 4.92 -1.74 -9.48
C GLN A 159 5.76 -2.73 -10.29
N ARG A 160 7.01 -3.01 -9.89
CA ARG A 160 7.93 -3.83 -10.70
C ARG A 160 7.94 -5.30 -10.32
N ASN A 161 7.55 -5.63 -9.10
CA ASN A 161 7.67 -6.99 -8.57
C ASN A 161 6.32 -7.52 -8.08
N ASP A 162 5.69 -6.80 -7.14
CA ASP A 162 4.55 -7.35 -6.41
C ASP A 162 3.30 -7.39 -7.30
N SER A 163 2.91 -6.27 -7.91
CA SER A 163 1.73 -6.18 -8.78
C SER A 163 1.80 -7.09 -10.01
N PRO A 164 2.93 -7.20 -10.75
CA PRO A 164 3.03 -8.15 -11.86
C PRO A 164 2.85 -9.60 -11.43
N ARG A 165 3.32 -9.98 -10.24
CA ARG A 165 3.13 -11.34 -9.72
C ARG A 165 1.67 -11.62 -9.36
N ILE A 166 0.98 -10.65 -8.76
CA ILE A 166 -0.47 -10.76 -8.50
C ILE A 166 -1.24 -10.88 -9.82
N GLU A 167 -0.89 -10.07 -10.82
CA GLU A 167 -1.51 -10.12 -12.15
C GLU A 167 -1.32 -11.51 -12.80
N GLU A 168 -0.12 -12.08 -12.73
CA GLU A 168 0.18 -13.41 -13.25
C GLU A 168 -0.74 -14.47 -12.63
N TRP A 169 -0.86 -14.49 -11.29
CA TRP A 169 -1.76 -15.42 -10.60
C TRP A 169 -3.23 -15.20 -10.95
N MET A 170 -3.68 -13.95 -11.06
CA MET A 170 -5.04 -13.64 -11.48
C MET A 170 -5.34 -14.16 -12.89
N ARG A 171 -4.37 -14.07 -13.80
CA ARG A 171 -4.50 -14.62 -15.15
C ARG A 171 -4.54 -16.15 -15.15
N GLU A 172 -3.70 -16.79 -14.34
CA GLU A 172 -3.71 -18.24 -14.15
C GLU A 172 -5.08 -18.73 -13.64
N ASP A 173 -5.68 -17.99 -12.72
CA ASP A 173 -6.95 -18.35 -12.07
C ASP A 173 -8.19 -17.87 -12.83
N GLY A 174 -8.01 -17.19 -13.96
CA GLY A 174 -9.13 -16.67 -14.77
C GLY A 174 -9.94 -15.58 -14.06
N VAL A 175 -9.30 -14.76 -13.22
CA VAL A 175 -9.93 -13.62 -12.55
C VAL A 175 -10.25 -12.52 -13.56
N ASP A 176 -11.52 -12.12 -13.63
CA ASP A 176 -11.98 -11.04 -14.51
C ASP A 176 -11.97 -9.67 -13.83
N VAL A 177 -12.20 -9.65 -12.52
CA VAL A 177 -12.25 -8.45 -11.68
C VAL A 177 -11.73 -8.79 -10.29
N ALA A 178 -11.00 -7.86 -9.67
CA ALA A 178 -10.49 -8.05 -8.32
C ALA A 178 -10.92 -6.93 -7.37
N PHE A 179 -11.22 -7.30 -6.13
CA PHE A 179 -11.36 -6.35 -5.03
C PHE A 179 -10.06 -6.28 -4.25
N LEU A 180 -9.49 -5.08 -4.17
CA LEU A 180 -8.41 -4.77 -3.24
C LEU A 180 -9.03 -4.36 -1.91
N VAL A 181 -8.78 -5.14 -0.87
CA VAL A 181 -9.24 -4.92 0.51
C VAL A 181 -8.01 -4.67 1.40
N PRO A 182 -7.47 -3.44 1.39
CA PRO A 182 -6.33 -3.10 2.21
C PRO A 182 -6.81 -2.87 3.65
N LEU A 183 -6.15 -3.55 4.58
CA LEU A 183 -6.27 -3.36 6.02
C LEU A 183 -5.06 -2.58 6.58
#